data_AF-A0A927NCW8-F1
#
_entry.id   AF-A0A927NCW8-F1
#
_cell.length_a   1.000
_cell.length_b   1.000
_cell.length_c   1.000
_cell.angle_alpha   90.00
_cell.angle_beta   90.00
_cell.angle_gamma   90.00
#
_symmetry.space_group_name_H-M   'P 1'
#
loop_
_entity.id
_entity.type
_entity.pdbx_description
1 polymer ?
#
loop_
_entity_poly.entity_id
_entity_poly.type
_entity_poly.pdbx_seq_one_letter_code
_entity_poly.pdbx_strand_id
1 'polypeptide(L)'
;MKEYLNCGVYEVDLKGTTDASFKGAHPSIIIRKLTEPTFYFIIPLTTYTKEKWEKLRKYGCCKIDSTGSIARIDKMQIRENVDIPKRYMQFGKYIVPTYDEMLKVLEKAKNCFSLSVDKASRAYQKFHSQYTMFDTEWKTFLATQSVDNTKFSIVTVEPLELAYPLKEVKNLTFEDITNILKNSIYFFKLAYNKDGEILQVKLSKKP
;
A
#
# COMPACT_ATOMS: atom_id res chain seq x y z
N MET A 1 19.33 0.60 32.99
CA MET A 1 17.87 0.32 33.00
C MET A 1 17.30 0.65 31.63
N LYS A 2 16.28 -0.07 31.15
CA LYS A 2 15.64 0.23 29.85
C LYS A 2 14.59 1.33 30.03
N GLU A 3 14.65 2.36 29.21
CA GLU A 3 13.67 3.47 29.20
C GLU A 3 12.28 3.00 28.75
N TYR A 4 12.25 2.09 27.77
CA TYR A 4 11.02 1.51 27.23
C TYR A 4 11.03 -0.02 27.32
N LEU A 5 9.89 -0.60 27.68
CA LEU A 5 9.67 -2.04 27.63
C LEU A 5 8.94 -2.40 26.32
N ASN A 6 9.56 -3.27 25.53
CA ASN A 6 8.92 -3.85 24.35
C ASN A 6 7.62 -4.55 24.71
N CYS A 7 6.62 -4.39 23.86
CA CYS A 7 5.25 -4.84 24.07
C CYS A 7 4.55 -4.21 25.28
N GLY A 8 5.13 -3.17 25.88
CA GLY A 8 4.45 -2.37 26.88
C GLY A 8 3.36 -1.49 26.28
N VAL A 9 2.38 -1.12 27.11
CA VAL A 9 1.33 -0.18 26.74
C VAL A 9 1.71 1.22 27.18
N TYR A 10 1.75 2.15 26.23
CA TYR A 10 2.14 3.55 26.40
C TYR A 10 1.05 4.47 25.89
N GLU A 11 1.02 5.69 26.43
CA GLU A 11 0.22 6.77 25.89
C GLU A 11 0.96 7.31 24.65
N VAL A 12 0.28 7.33 23.50
CA VAL A 12 0.83 7.87 22.25
C VAL A 12 -0.22 8.78 21.61
N ASP A 13 0.17 9.99 21.25
CA ASP A 13 -0.70 10.90 20.47
C ASP A 13 -0.68 10.48 18.99
N LEU A 14 -1.80 9.93 18.54
CA LEU A 14 -1.89 9.31 17.22
C LEU A 14 -2.21 10.31 16.09
N LYS A 15 -2.33 11.62 16.39
CA LYS A 15 -2.52 12.73 15.43
C LYS A 15 -3.49 12.43 14.27
N GLY A 16 -4.51 11.60 14.48
CA GLY A 16 -5.49 11.24 13.46
C GLY A 16 -6.38 12.43 13.12
N THR A 17 -6.65 12.63 11.83
CA THR A 17 -7.42 13.77 11.29
C THR A 17 -8.90 13.46 11.04
N THR A 18 -9.35 12.21 11.20
CA THR A 18 -10.73 11.77 10.93
C THR A 18 -11.29 10.94 12.08
N ASP A 19 -12.62 10.86 12.23
CA ASP A 19 -13.28 10.06 13.29
C ASP A 19 -12.99 8.55 13.19
N ALA A 20 -12.62 8.06 12.01
CA ALA A 20 -12.14 6.70 11.77
C ALA A 20 -10.66 6.50 12.17
N SER A 21 -9.99 7.57 12.57
CA SER A 21 -8.60 7.63 13.00
C SER A 21 -8.56 7.96 14.49
N PHE A 22 -7.54 7.47 15.18
CA PHE A 22 -7.33 7.78 16.58
C PHE A 22 -6.97 9.26 16.76
N LYS A 23 -7.86 10.06 17.36
CA LYS A 23 -7.61 11.47 17.66
C LYS A 23 -7.11 11.63 19.09
N GLY A 24 -5.94 12.26 19.27
CA GLY A 24 -5.33 12.53 20.57
C GLY A 24 -4.55 11.34 21.14
N ALA A 25 -4.35 11.36 22.46
CA ALA A 25 -3.60 10.35 23.20
C ALA A 25 -4.40 9.05 23.36
N HIS A 26 -3.81 7.92 22.94
CA HIS A 26 -4.42 6.59 23.07
C HIS A 26 -3.45 5.57 23.65
N PRO A 27 -3.96 4.58 24.41
CA PRO A 27 -3.17 3.44 24.82
C PRO A 27 -2.68 2.68 23.58
N SER A 28 -1.38 2.40 23.52
CA SER A 28 -0.77 1.74 22.38
C SER A 28 0.32 0.77 22.80
N ILE A 29 0.38 -0.38 22.14
CA ILE A 29 1.49 -1.33 22.27
C ILE A 29 2.67 -0.78 21.48
N ILE A 30 3.86 -0.79 22.07
CA ILE A 30 5.09 -0.36 21.40
C ILE A 30 6.00 -1.55 21.09
N ILE A 31 6.62 -1.57 19.92
CA ILE A 31 7.58 -2.59 19.49
C ILE A 31 8.79 -1.84 18.94
N ARG A 32 9.94 -1.92 19.64
CA ARG A 32 11.15 -1.24 19.20
C ARG A 32 11.63 -1.78 17.85
N LYS A 33 11.94 -0.89 16.92
CA LYS A 33 12.55 -1.23 15.63
C LYS A 33 13.98 -1.74 15.85
N LEU A 34 14.35 -2.81 15.17
CA LEU A 34 15.67 -3.42 15.31
C LEU A 34 16.78 -2.54 14.72
N THR A 35 16.53 -1.96 13.55
CA THR A 35 17.53 -1.18 12.79
C THR A 35 17.68 0.25 13.26
N GLU A 36 16.73 0.78 14.03
CA GLU A 36 16.74 2.18 14.48
C GLU A 36 16.09 2.30 15.87
N PRO A 37 16.88 2.24 16.95
CA PRO A 37 16.36 2.06 18.31
C PRO A 37 15.54 3.22 18.88
N THR A 38 15.53 4.39 18.23
CA THR A 38 14.68 5.54 18.58
C THR A 38 13.27 5.42 18.01
N PHE A 39 13.06 4.53 17.03
CA PHE A 39 11.78 4.31 16.40
C PHE A 39 11.08 3.03 16.90
N TYR A 40 9.77 3.11 16.95
CA TYR A 40 8.89 2.08 17.46
C TYR A 40 7.72 1.87 16.50
N PHE A 41 7.36 0.62 16.27
CA PHE A 41 6.04 0.29 15.74
C PHE A 41 5.03 0.44 16.87
N ILE A 42 3.98 1.19 16.60
CA ILE A 42 2.89 1.50 17.52
C ILE A 42 1.65 0.79 17.03
N ILE A 43 1.08 -0.06 17.87
CA ILE A 43 -0.22 -0.70 17.62
C ILE A 43 -1.23 -0.07 18.58
N PRO A 44 -2.11 0.82 18.10
CA PRO A 44 -3.12 1.45 18.94
C PRO A 44 -4.10 0.44 19.55
N LEU A 45 -4.57 0.72 20.75
CA LEU A 45 -5.63 -0.03 21.41
C LEU A 45 -6.92 0.80 21.39
N THR A 46 -8.05 0.14 21.17
CA THR A 46 -9.37 0.72 21.40
C THR A 46 -10.16 -0.16 22.37
N THR A 47 -11.11 0.42 23.09
CA THR A 47 -11.99 -0.33 23.99
C THR A 47 -12.79 -1.38 23.23
N TYR A 48 -12.91 -2.56 23.82
CA TYR A 48 -13.76 -3.61 23.30
C TYR A 48 -15.24 -3.25 23.46
N THR A 49 -15.99 -3.39 22.36
CA THR A 49 -17.44 -3.60 22.36
C THR A 49 -17.75 -4.70 21.35
N LYS A 50 -18.86 -5.42 21.53
CA LYS A 50 -19.26 -6.49 20.61
C LYS A 50 -19.37 -5.97 19.17
N GLU A 51 -20.00 -4.81 19.00
CA GLU A 51 -20.16 -4.15 17.70
C GLU A 51 -18.81 -3.77 17.06
N LYS A 52 -17.89 -3.18 17.84
CA LYS A 52 -16.55 -2.84 17.33
C LYS A 52 -15.80 -4.11 16.92
N TRP A 53 -15.87 -5.17 17.70
CA TRP A 53 -15.15 -6.41 17.42
C TRP A 53 -15.63 -7.08 16.11
N GLU A 54 -16.94 -7.12 15.88
CA GLU A 54 -17.51 -7.68 14.65
C GLU A 54 -17.02 -6.96 13.39
N LYS A 55 -16.84 -5.64 13.47
CA LYS A 55 -16.26 -4.81 12.40
C LYS A 55 -14.75 -5.03 12.27
N LEU A 56 -14.02 -4.94 13.39
CA LEU A 56 -12.56 -4.87 13.41
C LEU A 56 -11.86 -6.21 13.17
N ARG A 57 -12.47 -7.34 13.54
CA ARG A 57 -11.88 -8.66 13.31
C ARG A 57 -11.57 -8.95 11.83
N LYS A 58 -12.38 -8.37 10.92
CA LYS A 58 -12.22 -8.50 9.46
C LYS A 58 -10.97 -7.77 8.93
N TYR A 59 -10.49 -6.76 9.65
CA TYR A 59 -9.29 -5.99 9.32
C TYR A 59 -8.03 -6.53 9.99
N GLY A 60 -8.03 -7.78 10.43
CA GLY A 60 -6.87 -8.40 11.07
C GLY A 60 -6.60 -7.91 12.50
N CYS A 61 -7.50 -7.16 13.14
CA CYS A 61 -7.35 -6.75 14.54
C CYS A 61 -7.38 -7.95 15.50
N CYS A 62 -6.84 -7.75 16.70
CA CYS A 62 -6.77 -8.77 17.74
C CYS A 62 -7.45 -8.31 19.03
N LYS A 63 -8.25 -9.18 19.66
CA LYS A 63 -8.87 -8.89 20.96
C LYS A 63 -7.87 -9.21 22.07
N ILE A 64 -7.83 -8.36 23.10
CA ILE A 64 -7.06 -8.56 24.33
C ILE A 64 -8.07 -8.57 25.48
N ASP A 65 -8.40 -9.77 25.96
CA ASP A 65 -9.44 -10.00 26.95
C ASP A 65 -9.06 -9.44 28.32
N SER A 66 -7.81 -9.64 28.76
CA SER A 66 -7.30 -9.20 30.07
C SER A 66 -7.42 -7.68 30.32
N THR A 67 -7.49 -6.90 29.24
CA THR A 67 -7.53 -5.43 29.30
C THR A 67 -8.82 -4.87 28.69
N GLY A 68 -9.75 -5.73 28.27
CA GLY A 68 -10.99 -5.32 27.61
C GLY A 68 -10.74 -4.45 26.37
N SER A 69 -9.70 -4.75 25.60
CA SER A 69 -9.26 -3.91 24.48
C SER A 69 -9.13 -4.68 23.16
N ILE A 70 -8.98 -3.93 22.07
CA ILE A 70 -8.76 -4.44 20.72
C ILE A 70 -7.51 -3.75 20.17
N ALA A 71 -6.49 -4.54 19.83
CA ALA A 71 -5.30 -4.09 19.12
C ALA A 71 -5.63 -3.82 17.64
N ARG A 72 -5.51 -2.56 17.23
CA ARG A 72 -5.79 -2.03 15.90
C ARG A 72 -4.57 -2.14 15.00
N ILE A 73 -4.26 -3.38 14.63
CA ILE A 73 -3.14 -3.71 13.73
C ILE A 73 -3.30 -3.00 12.37
N ASP A 74 -4.54 -2.79 11.92
CA ASP A 74 -4.90 -2.01 10.73
C ASP A 74 -4.50 -0.52 10.81
N LYS A 75 -4.24 -0.01 12.01
CA LYS A 75 -3.81 1.37 12.28
C LYS A 75 -2.41 1.44 12.85
N MET A 76 -1.58 0.43 12.63
CA MET A 76 -0.19 0.44 13.07
C MET A 76 0.57 1.61 12.44
N GLN A 77 1.44 2.25 13.22
CA GLN A 77 2.26 3.39 12.80
C GLN A 77 3.71 3.20 13.23
N ILE A 78 4.63 3.93 12.60
CA ILE A 78 6.01 4.07 13.08
C ILE A 78 6.11 5.45 13.74
N ARG A 79 6.64 5.49 14.97
CA ARG A 79 6.82 6.72 15.76
C ARG A 79 8.19 6.75 16.41
N GLU A 80 8.67 7.95 16.67
CA GLU A 80 9.90 8.17 17.44
C GLU A 80 9.60 8.20 18.94
N ASN A 81 10.61 7.96 19.79
CA ASN A 81 10.47 7.97 21.25
C ASN A 81 9.88 9.28 21.81
N VAL A 82 10.12 10.43 21.17
CA VAL A 82 9.55 11.73 21.56
C VAL A 82 8.02 11.75 21.53
N ASP A 83 7.39 10.89 20.71
CA ASP A 83 5.93 10.75 20.62
C ASP A 83 5.37 9.78 21.70
N ILE A 84 6.22 9.20 22.54
CA ILE A 84 5.88 8.18 23.55
C ILE A 84 6.23 8.72 24.95
N PRO A 85 5.42 9.65 25.51
CA PRO A 85 5.77 10.37 26.71
C PRO A 85 5.82 9.51 27.98
N LYS A 86 4.90 8.54 28.12
CA LYS A 86 4.76 7.76 29.36
C LYS A 86 4.02 6.44 29.16
N ARG A 87 4.19 5.53 30.12
CA ARG A 87 3.39 4.32 30.21
C ARG A 87 1.93 4.64 30.47
N TYR A 88 1.04 3.89 29.83
CA TYR A 88 -0.39 4.06 30.00
C TYR A 88 -0.84 3.45 31.34
N MET A 89 -1.66 4.20 32.07
CA MET A 89 -2.24 3.76 33.33
C MET A 89 -3.76 3.83 33.26
N GLN A 90 -4.41 2.84 33.87
CA GLN A 90 -5.85 2.80 34.06
C GLN A 90 -6.12 2.53 35.54
N PHE A 91 -6.90 3.40 36.18
CA PHE A 91 -7.21 3.32 37.62
C PHE A 91 -5.95 3.20 38.51
N GLY A 92 -4.90 3.99 38.19
CA GLY A 92 -3.64 4.00 38.95
C GLY A 92 -2.75 2.75 38.75
N LYS A 93 -3.11 1.84 37.83
CA LYS A 93 -2.34 0.63 37.53
C LYS A 93 -1.89 0.62 36.08
N TYR A 94 -0.70 0.06 35.83
CA TYR A 94 -0.26 -0.22 34.47
C TYR A 94 -1.16 -1.27 33.82
N ILE A 95 -1.52 -1.02 32.56
CA ILE A 95 -2.16 -2.05 31.75
C ILE A 95 -1.09 -3.04 31.29
N VAL A 96 -1.28 -4.31 31.62
CA VAL A 96 -0.36 -5.39 31.26
C VAL A 96 -1.16 -6.55 30.66
N PRO A 97 -1.23 -6.66 29.32
CA PRO A 97 -1.78 -7.84 28.67
C PRO A 97 -1.02 -9.11 29.06
N THR A 98 -1.67 -10.27 28.98
CA THR A 98 -0.99 -11.54 29.22
C THR A 98 0.02 -11.84 28.12
N TYR A 99 0.98 -12.72 28.42
CA TYR A 99 2.00 -13.15 27.46
C TYR A 99 1.38 -13.76 26.19
N ASP A 100 0.41 -14.67 26.33
CA ASP A 100 -0.23 -15.33 25.19
C ASP A 100 -1.03 -14.37 24.31
N GLU A 101 -1.70 -13.38 24.92
CA GLU A 101 -2.38 -12.33 24.16
C GLU A 101 -1.39 -11.47 23.37
N MET A 102 -0.26 -11.12 23.99
CA MET A 102 0.79 -10.38 23.30
C MET A 102 1.39 -11.16 22.14
N LEU A 103 1.66 -12.46 22.31
CA LEU A 103 2.12 -13.32 21.21
C LEU A 103 1.13 -13.33 20.05
N LYS A 104 -0.18 -13.47 20.34
CA LYS A 104 -1.23 -13.43 19.31
C LYS A 104 -1.25 -12.09 18.56
N VAL A 105 -1.09 -10.97 19.26
CA VAL A 105 -1.01 -9.63 18.63
C VAL A 105 0.20 -9.55 17.70
N LEU A 106 1.37 -9.96 18.17
CA LEU A 106 2.63 -9.92 17.41
C LEU A 106 2.57 -10.80 16.15
N GLU A 107 2.09 -12.03 16.29
CA GLU A 107 1.95 -12.95 15.17
C GLU A 107 0.98 -12.42 14.13
N LYS A 108 -0.15 -11.85 14.57
CA LYS A 108 -1.13 -11.27 13.66
C LYS A 108 -0.60 -10.01 12.96
N ALA A 109 0.19 -9.19 13.64
CA ALA A 109 0.86 -8.03 13.05
C ALA A 109 1.88 -8.44 11.99
N LYS A 110 2.72 -9.44 12.31
CA LYS A 110 3.68 -10.05 11.36
C LYS A 110 2.97 -10.57 10.12
N ASN A 111 1.90 -11.34 10.30
CA ASN A 111 1.15 -11.94 9.19
C ASN A 111 0.50 -10.86 8.31
N CYS A 112 -0.08 -9.82 8.90
CA CYS A 112 -0.68 -8.70 8.16
C CYS A 112 0.35 -7.97 7.28
N PHE A 113 1.54 -7.71 7.82
CA PHE A 113 2.63 -7.10 7.07
C PHE A 113 3.12 -8.02 5.94
N SER A 114 3.36 -9.30 6.22
CA SER A 114 3.79 -10.28 5.22
C SER A 114 2.83 -10.36 4.04
N LEU A 115 1.52 -10.47 4.31
CA LEU A 115 0.50 -10.53 3.25
C LEU A 115 0.47 -9.26 2.38
N SER A 116 0.75 -8.11 2.98
CA SER A 116 0.83 -6.83 2.28
C SER A 116 2.05 -6.78 1.35
N VAL A 117 3.21 -7.26 1.82
CA VAL A 117 4.43 -7.40 1.01
C VAL A 117 4.22 -8.38 -0.15
N ASP A 118 3.61 -9.53 0.10
CA ASP A 118 3.32 -10.53 -0.94
C ASP A 118 2.34 -10.00 -2.00
N LYS A 119 1.37 -9.18 -1.58
CA LYS A 119 0.45 -8.50 -2.50
C LYS A 119 1.20 -7.47 -3.35
N ALA A 120 2.06 -6.66 -2.74
CA ALA A 120 2.86 -5.64 -3.43
C ALA A 120 3.81 -6.28 -4.45
N SER A 121 4.51 -7.35 -4.05
CA SER A 121 5.41 -8.10 -4.93
C SER A 121 4.69 -8.64 -6.17
N ARG A 122 3.55 -9.32 -5.99
CA ARG A 122 2.74 -9.83 -7.11
C ARG A 122 2.18 -8.73 -8.01
N ALA A 123 1.79 -7.59 -7.43
CA ALA A 123 1.33 -6.45 -8.21
C ALA A 123 2.47 -5.86 -9.05
N TYR A 124 3.66 -5.68 -8.46
CA TYR A 124 4.84 -5.16 -9.14
C TYR A 124 5.32 -6.10 -10.25
N GLN A 125 5.30 -7.42 -10.04
CA GLN A 125 5.64 -8.40 -11.08
C GLN A 125 4.72 -8.27 -12.31
N LYS A 126 3.40 -8.10 -12.09
CA LYS A 126 2.43 -7.90 -13.18
C LYS A 126 2.67 -6.58 -13.91
N PHE A 127 2.89 -5.50 -13.16
CA PHE A 127 3.27 -4.20 -13.70
C PHE A 127 4.52 -4.31 -14.58
N HIS A 128 5.62 -4.86 -14.04
CA HIS A 128 6.91 -4.93 -14.73
C HIS A 128 6.86 -5.78 -16.00
N SER A 129 6.13 -6.90 -15.96
CA SER A 129 5.91 -7.74 -17.14
C SER A 129 5.21 -6.98 -18.27
N GLN A 130 4.11 -6.28 -17.95
CA GLN A 130 3.38 -5.48 -18.95
C GLN A 130 4.17 -4.27 -19.43
N TYR A 131 4.92 -3.62 -18.54
CA TYR A 131 5.78 -2.49 -18.87
C TYR A 131 6.83 -2.91 -19.90
N THR A 132 7.54 -4.00 -19.62
CA THR A 132 8.62 -4.51 -20.49
C THR A 132 8.07 -4.93 -21.85
N MET A 133 6.93 -5.61 -21.88
CA MET A 133 6.28 -6.05 -23.11
C MET A 133 5.86 -4.85 -23.97
N PHE A 134 5.16 -3.87 -23.39
CA PHE A 134 4.72 -2.68 -24.12
C PHE A 134 5.89 -1.85 -24.64
N ASP A 135 6.92 -1.62 -23.82
CA ASP A 135 8.16 -0.92 -24.22
C ASP A 135 8.89 -1.63 -25.36
N THR A 136 8.98 -2.96 -25.29
CA THR A 136 9.61 -3.77 -26.34
C THR A 136 8.82 -3.69 -27.65
N GLU A 137 7.50 -3.88 -27.60
CA GLU A 137 6.64 -3.81 -28.78
C GLU A 137 6.64 -2.41 -29.40
N TRP A 138 6.66 -1.36 -28.56
CA TRP A 138 6.77 0.03 -29.02
C TRP A 138 8.11 0.30 -29.73
N LYS A 139 9.23 -0.16 -29.15
CA LYS A 139 10.56 -0.05 -29.77
C LYS A 139 10.64 -0.83 -31.08
N THR A 140 10.07 -2.04 -31.13
CA THR A 140 9.98 -2.84 -32.35
C THR A 140 9.23 -2.07 -33.42
N PHE A 141 8.03 -1.53 -33.09
CA PHE A 141 7.26 -0.73 -34.01
C PHE A 141 8.05 0.49 -34.53
N LEU A 142 8.74 1.23 -33.66
CA LEU A 142 9.56 2.37 -34.08
C LEU A 142 10.71 1.97 -35.02
N ALA A 143 11.32 0.81 -34.80
CA ALA A 143 12.46 0.33 -35.59
C ALA A 143 12.04 -0.25 -36.94
N THR A 144 10.95 -1.02 -36.98
CA THR A 144 10.49 -1.73 -38.19
C THR A 144 9.45 -0.96 -38.98
N GLN A 145 8.80 0.04 -38.36
CA GLN A 145 7.61 0.72 -38.89
C GLN A 145 6.47 -0.24 -39.22
N SER A 146 6.48 -1.45 -38.62
CA SER A 146 5.47 -2.49 -38.79
C SER A 146 4.89 -2.87 -37.43
N VAL A 147 3.61 -3.21 -37.44
CA VAL A 147 2.91 -3.79 -36.28
C VAL A 147 3.04 -5.31 -36.22
N ASP A 148 3.66 -5.94 -37.21
CA ASP A 148 3.89 -7.38 -37.25
C ASP A 148 4.66 -7.85 -36.01
N ASN A 149 4.20 -8.94 -35.40
CA ASN A 149 4.73 -9.50 -34.14
C ASN A 149 4.59 -8.57 -32.92
N THR A 150 3.72 -7.56 -32.99
CA THR A 150 3.31 -6.76 -31.84
C THR A 150 1.83 -6.95 -31.57
N LYS A 151 1.32 -6.45 -30.44
CA LYS A 151 -0.11 -6.38 -30.18
C LYS A 151 -0.73 -5.06 -30.64
N PHE A 152 0.04 -4.19 -31.31
CA PHE A 152 -0.51 -3.01 -31.96
C PHE A 152 -1.32 -3.42 -33.19
N SER A 153 -2.38 -2.65 -33.47
CA SER A 153 -3.08 -2.69 -34.74
C SER A 153 -3.22 -1.29 -35.31
N ILE A 154 -3.13 -1.16 -36.63
CA ILE A 154 -3.31 0.12 -37.31
C ILE A 154 -4.82 0.39 -37.43
N VAL A 155 -5.26 1.53 -36.89
CA VAL A 155 -6.64 2.03 -36.99
C VAL A 155 -6.78 2.92 -38.22
N THR A 156 -5.88 3.88 -38.37
CA THR A 156 -5.79 4.78 -39.53
C THR A 156 -4.32 5.03 -39.88
N VAL A 157 -4.02 5.25 -41.17
CA VAL A 157 -2.64 5.45 -41.64
C VAL A 157 -2.26 6.93 -41.68
N GLU A 158 -3.20 7.81 -42.05
CA GLU A 158 -3.00 9.27 -42.07
C GLU A 158 -4.23 10.00 -41.50
N PRO A 159 -4.15 10.56 -40.28
CA PRO A 159 -3.04 10.48 -39.33
C PRO A 159 -2.82 9.03 -38.86
N LEU A 160 -1.58 8.69 -38.46
CA LEU A 160 -1.28 7.35 -37.99
C LEU A 160 -1.89 7.15 -36.60
N GLU A 161 -2.84 6.23 -36.48
CA GLU A 161 -3.46 5.85 -35.22
C GLU A 161 -3.29 4.36 -35.00
N LEU A 162 -2.77 4.02 -33.82
CA LEU A 162 -2.57 2.65 -33.37
C LEU A 162 -3.55 2.32 -32.25
N ALA A 163 -4.04 1.09 -32.24
CA ALA A 163 -4.80 0.50 -31.16
C ALA A 163 -3.95 -0.55 -30.43
N TYR A 164 -4.10 -0.61 -29.11
CA TYR A 164 -3.46 -1.61 -28.25
C TYR A 164 -4.48 -2.17 -27.25
N PRO A 165 -4.59 -3.49 -27.05
CA PRO A 165 -5.58 -4.04 -26.12
C PRO A 165 -5.32 -3.62 -24.67
N LEU A 166 -6.32 -3.06 -23.98
CA LEU A 166 -6.15 -2.57 -22.59
C LEU A 166 -5.80 -3.67 -21.60
N LYS A 167 -6.28 -4.89 -21.82
CA LYS A 167 -5.95 -6.05 -20.97
C LYS A 167 -4.44 -6.27 -20.82
N GLU A 168 -3.67 -5.88 -21.82
CA GLU A 168 -2.23 -6.05 -21.93
C GLU A 168 -1.44 -4.95 -21.20
N VAL A 169 -2.09 -3.83 -20.88
CA VAL A 169 -1.50 -2.69 -20.13
C VAL A 169 -2.30 -2.32 -18.89
N LYS A 170 -3.24 -3.16 -18.44
CA LYS A 170 -4.16 -2.86 -17.32
C LYS A 170 -3.48 -2.60 -15.98
N ASN A 171 -2.22 -3.02 -15.81
CA ASN A 171 -1.43 -2.76 -14.60
C ASN A 171 -0.49 -1.56 -14.77
N LEU A 172 -0.53 -0.87 -15.90
CA LEU A 172 0.21 0.37 -16.14
C LEU A 172 -0.68 1.58 -15.88
N THR A 173 -0.11 2.63 -15.33
CA THR A 173 -0.77 3.94 -15.28
C THR A 173 -0.65 4.64 -16.63
N PHE A 174 -1.46 5.69 -16.81
CA PHE A 174 -1.34 6.55 -17.99
C PHE A 174 0.03 7.24 -18.08
N GLU A 175 0.62 7.59 -16.94
CA GLU A 175 1.93 8.20 -16.86
C GLU A 175 3.02 7.23 -17.31
N ASP A 176 2.93 5.95 -16.94
CA ASP A 176 3.87 4.91 -17.38
C ASP A 176 3.86 4.76 -18.90
N ILE A 177 2.67 4.63 -19.49
CA ILE A 177 2.49 4.51 -20.95
C ILE A 177 3.03 5.78 -21.62
N THR A 178 2.66 6.96 -21.12
CA THR A 178 3.16 8.24 -21.64
C THR A 178 4.68 8.31 -21.59
N ASN A 179 5.30 7.85 -20.50
CA ASN A 179 6.75 7.86 -20.34
C ASN A 179 7.45 6.95 -21.36
N ILE A 180 6.90 5.77 -21.63
CA ILE A 180 7.41 4.85 -22.67
C ILE A 180 7.34 5.51 -24.05
N LEU A 181 6.21 6.15 -24.37
CA LEU A 181 5.99 6.77 -25.69
C LEU A 181 6.80 8.06 -25.90
N LYS A 182 7.13 8.80 -24.84
CA LYS A 182 7.88 10.08 -24.87
C LYS A 182 9.24 10.00 -25.56
N ASN A 183 9.90 8.86 -25.50
CA ASN A 183 11.21 8.67 -26.11
C ASN A 183 11.14 8.38 -27.63
N SER A 184 10.01 8.65 -28.28
CA SER A 184 9.81 8.39 -29.71
C SER A 184 10.13 9.59 -30.62
N ILE A 185 10.31 9.27 -31.91
CA ILE A 185 10.50 10.25 -33.00
C ILE A 185 9.19 10.97 -33.39
N TYR A 186 8.05 10.60 -32.80
CA TYR A 186 6.73 11.17 -33.08
C TYR A 186 6.22 12.03 -31.92
N PHE A 187 5.37 13.00 -32.22
CA PHE A 187 4.42 13.51 -31.23
C PHE A 187 3.26 12.53 -31.12
N PHE A 188 2.74 12.35 -29.91
CA PHE A 188 1.66 11.42 -29.67
C PHE A 188 0.56 12.03 -28.80
N LYS A 189 -0.67 11.58 -29.03
CA LYS A 189 -1.83 11.79 -28.16
C LYS A 189 -2.38 10.42 -27.78
N LEU A 190 -2.70 10.25 -26.50
CA LEU A 190 -3.28 9.03 -25.96
C LEU A 190 -4.77 9.23 -25.69
N ALA A 191 -5.57 8.21 -25.99
CA ALA A 191 -6.97 8.13 -25.59
C ALA A 191 -7.31 6.70 -25.13
N TYR A 192 -8.24 6.59 -24.18
CA TYR A 192 -8.79 5.31 -23.75
C TYR A 192 -10.20 5.15 -24.29
N ASN A 193 -10.43 4.13 -25.10
CA ASN A 193 -11.77 3.67 -25.38
C ASN A 193 -12.10 2.53 -24.40
N LYS A 194 -12.81 2.86 -23.32
CA LYS A 194 -13.19 1.89 -22.28
C LYS A 194 -14.21 0.86 -22.78
N ASP A 195 -15.11 1.26 -23.67
CA ASP A 195 -16.16 0.38 -24.20
C ASP A 195 -15.62 -0.61 -25.25
N GLY A 196 -14.56 -0.21 -25.96
CA GLY A 196 -13.83 -1.07 -26.89
C GLY A 196 -12.65 -1.83 -26.28
N GLU A 197 -12.37 -1.65 -24.97
CA GLU A 197 -11.18 -2.18 -24.28
C GLU A 197 -9.83 -1.88 -24.99
N ILE A 198 -9.69 -0.68 -25.57
CA ILE A 198 -8.54 -0.31 -26.40
C ILE A 198 -7.86 0.99 -25.91
N LEU A 199 -6.53 0.97 -25.86
CA LEU A 199 -5.67 2.16 -25.81
C LEU A 199 -5.44 2.64 -27.24
N GLN A 200 -5.77 3.89 -27.52
CA GLN A 200 -5.48 4.54 -28.79
C GLN A 200 -4.26 5.44 -28.66
N VAL A 201 -3.32 5.28 -29.59
CA VAL A 201 -2.11 6.10 -29.73
C VAL A 201 -2.18 6.80 -31.08
N LYS A 202 -2.48 8.09 -31.08
CA LYS A 202 -2.47 8.93 -32.28
C LYS A 202 -1.11 9.58 -32.44
N LEU A 203 -0.46 9.35 -33.56
CA LEU A 203 0.89 9.81 -33.86
C LEU A 203 0.87 10.91 -34.93
N SER A 204 1.70 11.92 -34.73
CA SER A 204 1.98 12.97 -35.72
C SER A 204 3.49 13.18 -35.79
N LYS A 205 4.04 13.34 -37.00
CA LYS A 205 5.48 13.63 -37.16
C LYS A 205 5.84 14.89 -36.37
N LYS A 206 6.98 14.86 -35.67
CA LYS A 206 7.55 16.09 -35.11
C LYS A 206 7.89 17.03 -36.28
N PRO A 207 7.56 18.33 -36.18
CA PRO A 207 7.91 19.34 -37.17
C PRO A 207 9.42 19.48 -37.31
#